data_AF-A0A1Y2ERS3-F1
#
_entry.id   AF-A0A1Y2ERS3-F1
#
_cell.length_a   1.000
_cell.length_b   1.000
_cell.length_c   1.000
_cell.angle_alpha   90.00
_cell.angle_beta   90.00
_cell.angle_gamma   90.00
#
_symmetry.space_group_name_H-M   'P 1'
#
loop_
_entity.id
_entity.type
_entity.pdbx_description
1 polymer ?
#
loop_
_entity_poly.entity_id
_entity_poly.type
_entity_poly.pdbx_seq_one_letter_code
_entity_poly.pdbx_strand_id
1 'polypeptide(L)'
;MGLRKKHRQVVSHLIKIDDINKLKAYIEKNLIVMRLLEYGGSHPNAKYINFLIYAIEHNSSFEMLKFIIDECQYETINFFYKEYGTPLFYAIKNKKFQIANFLMDNGALINIRFESENTVETKGFFYYFGINTIDCNMSEKKSDIIQNVDDCIHYLLNNNFNFSTEVINELIKYNNNNNNNYILELYLMC
;
A
#
# COMPACT_ATOMS: atom_id res chain seq x y z
N MET A 1 -10.65 -27.65 7.69
CA MET A 1 -9.59 -26.67 7.32
C MET A 1 -9.23 -26.65 5.82
N GLY A 2 -9.36 -27.77 5.07
CA GLY A 2 -8.92 -27.85 3.67
C GLY A 2 -9.70 -27.05 2.63
N LEU A 3 -11.02 -26.92 2.76
CA LEU A 3 -11.87 -26.31 1.71
C LEU A 3 -11.66 -24.79 1.57
N ARG A 4 -11.65 -24.03 2.68
CA ARG A 4 -11.36 -22.59 2.68
C ARG A 4 -9.95 -22.28 2.13
N LYS A 5 -8.97 -23.14 2.44
CA LYS A 5 -7.61 -23.03 1.90
C LYS A 5 -7.59 -23.25 0.38
N LYS A 6 -8.33 -24.26 -0.12
CA LYS A 6 -8.49 -24.51 -1.56
C LYS A 6 -9.11 -23.32 -2.29
N HIS A 7 -10.23 -22.78 -1.79
CA HIS A 7 -10.88 -21.62 -2.41
C HIS A 7 -9.96 -20.41 -2.48
N ARG A 8 -9.24 -20.12 -1.40
CA ARG A 8 -8.23 -19.06 -1.37
C ARG A 8 -7.16 -19.25 -2.45
N GLN A 9 -6.59 -20.45 -2.57
CA GLN A 9 -5.57 -20.74 -3.58
C GLN A 9 -6.08 -20.52 -5.00
N VAL A 10 -7.31 -20.96 -5.29
CA VAL A 10 -7.92 -20.75 -6.62
C VAL A 10 -8.17 -19.27 -6.87
N VAL A 11 -8.79 -18.55 -5.92
CA VAL A 11 -9.06 -17.11 -6.04
C VAL A 11 -7.76 -16.34 -6.24
N SER A 12 -6.73 -16.57 -5.43
CA SER A 12 -5.42 -15.93 -5.59
C SER A 12 -4.79 -16.25 -6.94
N HIS A 13 -4.87 -17.51 -7.40
CA HIS A 13 -4.35 -17.87 -8.72
C HIS A 13 -5.03 -17.09 -9.83
N LEU A 14 -6.37 -16.98 -9.79
CA LEU A 14 -7.15 -16.26 -10.79
C LEU A 14 -6.89 -14.75 -10.79
N ILE A 15 -6.71 -14.15 -9.61
CA ILE A 15 -6.28 -12.75 -9.46
C ILE A 15 -4.88 -12.54 -10.08
N LYS A 16 -3.94 -13.45 -9.77
CA LYS A 16 -2.55 -13.36 -10.25
C LYS A 16 -2.46 -13.45 -11.78
N ILE A 17 -3.28 -14.27 -12.42
CA ILE A 17 -3.32 -14.38 -13.89
C ILE A 17 -4.28 -13.38 -14.53
N ASP A 18 -4.89 -12.51 -13.73
CA ASP A 18 -5.84 -11.46 -14.15
C ASP A 18 -7.09 -11.96 -14.90
N ASP A 19 -7.54 -13.18 -14.60
CA ASP A 19 -8.70 -13.80 -15.27
C ASP A 19 -10.01 -13.50 -14.50
N ILE A 20 -10.52 -12.28 -14.68
CA ILE A 20 -11.71 -11.79 -14.00
C ILE A 20 -12.97 -12.61 -14.31
N ASN A 21 -13.10 -13.13 -15.53
CA ASN A 21 -14.26 -13.90 -15.96
C ASN A 21 -14.30 -15.26 -15.27
N LYS A 22 -13.17 -15.97 -15.20
CA LYS A 22 -13.10 -17.22 -14.43
C LYS A 22 -13.25 -16.96 -12.94
N LEU A 23 -12.74 -15.85 -12.42
CA LEU A 23 -12.90 -15.48 -11.01
C LEU A 23 -14.38 -15.29 -10.66
N LYS A 24 -15.11 -14.48 -11.42
CA LYS A 24 -16.56 -14.25 -11.28
C LYS A 24 -17.33 -15.57 -11.31
N ALA A 25 -17.13 -16.38 -12.35
CA ALA A 25 -17.80 -17.68 -12.50
C ALA A 25 -17.47 -18.64 -11.34
N TYR A 26 -16.22 -18.64 -10.85
CA TYR A 26 -15.81 -19.49 -9.75
C TYR A 26 -16.48 -19.08 -8.43
N ILE A 27 -16.53 -17.78 -8.14
CA ILE A 27 -17.13 -17.23 -6.92
C ILE A 27 -18.62 -17.55 -6.88
N GLU A 28 -19.34 -17.26 -7.97
CA GLU A 28 -20.77 -17.51 -8.12
C GLU A 28 -21.10 -19.00 -7.94
N LYS A 29 -20.41 -19.86 -8.70
CA LYS A 29 -20.63 -21.32 -8.66
C LYS A 29 -20.43 -21.92 -7.27
N ASN A 30 -19.52 -21.37 -6.47
CA ASN A 30 -19.16 -21.89 -5.15
C ASN A 30 -19.77 -21.07 -4.01
N LEU A 31 -20.63 -20.08 -4.30
CA LEU A 31 -21.25 -19.18 -3.31
C LEU A 31 -20.22 -18.56 -2.35
N ILE A 32 -19.09 -18.12 -2.90
CA ILE A 32 -17.97 -17.60 -2.12
C ILE A 32 -18.22 -16.14 -1.75
N VAL A 33 -18.11 -15.80 -0.47
CA VAL A 33 -17.93 -14.41 -0.04
C VAL A 33 -16.44 -14.14 0.03
N MET A 34 -15.89 -13.41 -0.96
CA MET A 34 -14.43 -13.25 -1.11
C MET A 34 -13.76 -12.74 0.16
N ARG A 35 -14.30 -11.70 0.80
CA ARG A 35 -13.75 -11.13 2.03
C ARG A 35 -13.58 -12.16 3.15
N LEU A 36 -14.47 -13.17 3.25
CA LEU A 36 -14.35 -14.25 4.24
C LEU A 36 -13.19 -15.21 3.94
N LEU A 37 -12.60 -15.16 2.75
CA LEU A 37 -11.38 -15.90 2.46
C LEU A 37 -10.15 -15.16 2.95
N GLU A 38 -10.14 -13.84 3.15
CA GLU A 38 -8.97 -13.11 3.69
C GLU A 38 -8.62 -13.58 5.12
N TYR A 39 -7.36 -13.46 5.53
CA TYR A 39 -6.98 -13.60 6.95
C TYR A 39 -5.87 -12.64 7.35
N GLY A 40 -5.98 -12.16 8.58
CA GLY A 40 -4.87 -11.56 9.32
C GLY A 40 -4.02 -12.62 9.99
N GLY A 41 -2.70 -12.47 9.90
CA GLY A 41 -1.72 -13.46 10.31
C GLY A 41 -1.94 -14.01 11.72
N SER A 42 -2.11 -15.32 11.79
CA SER A 42 -1.86 -16.12 13.00
C SER A 42 -0.94 -17.31 12.74
N HIS A 43 -0.42 -17.45 11.50
CA HIS A 43 0.54 -18.49 11.17
C HIS A 43 1.91 -17.88 10.82
N PRO A 44 2.99 -18.26 11.52
CA PRO A 44 4.34 -17.70 11.32
C PRO A 44 4.90 -17.83 9.88
N ASN A 45 4.33 -18.74 9.08
CA ASN A 45 4.78 -19.03 7.71
C ASN A 45 3.70 -18.73 6.64
N ALA A 46 2.60 -18.07 7.02
CA ALA A 46 1.53 -17.76 6.09
C ALA A 46 1.55 -16.26 5.78
N LYS A 47 1.98 -15.91 4.55
CA LYS A 47 1.89 -14.54 4.03
C LYS A 47 0.49 -13.99 4.30
N TYR A 48 0.41 -12.78 4.84
CA TYR A 48 -0.86 -12.07 4.98
C TYR A 48 -1.56 -12.08 3.62
N ILE A 49 -2.86 -12.36 3.58
CA ILE A 49 -3.60 -12.27 2.33
C ILE A 49 -4.78 -11.34 2.45
N ASN A 50 -4.62 -10.20 1.77
CA ASN A 50 -5.67 -9.30 1.35
C ASN A 50 -5.63 -9.28 -0.18
N PHE A 51 -6.78 -9.49 -0.82
CA PHE A 51 -6.83 -9.67 -2.26
C PHE A 51 -6.47 -8.39 -3.01
N LEU A 52 -6.79 -7.22 -2.46
CA LEU A 52 -6.39 -5.94 -3.04
C LEU A 52 -4.86 -5.76 -3.02
N ILE A 53 -4.20 -5.98 -1.88
CA ILE A 53 -2.72 -5.94 -1.78
C ILE A 53 -2.09 -6.97 -2.72
N TYR A 54 -2.66 -8.18 -2.81
CA TYR A 54 -2.15 -9.24 -3.67
C TYR A 54 -2.29 -8.91 -5.17
N ALA A 55 -3.40 -8.29 -5.58
CA ALA A 55 -3.61 -7.78 -6.92
C ALA A 55 -2.62 -6.65 -7.25
N ILE A 56 -2.41 -5.73 -6.31
CA ILE A 56 -1.40 -4.68 -6.43
C ILE A 56 -0.02 -5.31 -6.64
N GLU A 57 0.39 -6.27 -5.80
CA GLU A 57 1.68 -6.98 -5.90
C GLU A 57 1.91 -7.58 -7.29
N HIS A 58 0.87 -8.15 -7.91
CA HIS A 58 0.95 -8.82 -9.20
C HIS A 58 0.63 -7.94 -10.42
N ASN A 59 0.42 -6.63 -10.25
CA ASN A 59 0.05 -5.71 -11.33
C ASN A 59 -1.23 -6.15 -12.08
N SER A 60 -2.22 -6.66 -11.34
CA SER A 60 -3.54 -6.94 -11.91
C SER A 60 -4.16 -5.68 -12.52
N SER A 61 -5.05 -5.86 -13.51
CA SER A 61 -5.70 -4.74 -14.19
C SER A 61 -6.56 -3.89 -13.26
N PHE A 62 -6.87 -2.66 -13.68
CA PHE A 62 -7.82 -1.81 -12.97
C PHE A 62 -9.22 -2.43 -12.89
N GLU A 63 -9.63 -3.23 -13.88
CA GLU A 63 -10.89 -3.97 -13.82
C GLU A 63 -10.89 -5.00 -12.68
N MET A 64 -9.79 -5.75 -12.53
CA MET A 64 -9.62 -6.69 -11.42
C MET A 64 -9.56 -5.98 -10.07
N LEU A 65 -8.81 -4.86 -9.97
CA LEU A 65 -8.72 -4.07 -8.74
C LEU A 65 -10.10 -3.53 -8.34
N LYS A 66 -10.84 -2.94 -9.28
CA LYS A 66 -12.20 -2.44 -9.05
C LYS A 66 -13.14 -3.56 -8.60
N PHE A 67 -13.12 -4.70 -9.30
CA PHE A 67 -13.91 -5.86 -8.95
C PHE A 67 -13.61 -6.36 -7.53
N ILE A 68 -12.34 -6.44 -7.13
CA ILE A 68 -11.98 -6.86 -5.76
C ILE A 68 -12.52 -5.88 -4.72
N ILE A 69 -12.42 -4.56 -4.96
CA ILE A 69 -12.95 -3.52 -4.06
C ILE A 69 -14.46 -3.70 -3.90
N ASP A 70 -15.18 -3.85 -5.01
CA ASP A 70 -16.64 -4.00 -5.04
C ASP A 70 -17.09 -5.31 -4.37
N GLU A 71 -16.46 -6.44 -4.71
CA GLU A 71 -16.84 -7.78 -4.20
C GLU A 71 -16.46 -8.00 -2.74
N CYS A 72 -15.31 -7.46 -2.29
CA CYS A 72 -14.90 -7.61 -0.90
C CYS A 72 -15.62 -6.63 0.03
N GLN A 73 -16.26 -5.58 -0.51
CA GLN A 73 -17.02 -4.58 0.24
C GLN A 73 -16.22 -4.07 1.44
N TYR A 74 -14.99 -3.61 1.18
CA TYR A 74 -14.16 -3.03 2.22
C TYR A 74 -14.86 -1.78 2.80
N GLU A 75 -14.90 -1.64 4.12
CA GLU A 75 -15.43 -0.43 4.77
C GLU A 75 -14.61 0.82 4.36
N THR A 76 -13.30 0.63 4.18
CA THR A 76 -12.40 1.62 3.60
C THR A 76 -11.24 0.89 2.90
N ILE A 77 -10.64 1.52 1.90
CA ILE A 77 -9.38 1.04 1.30
C ILE A 77 -8.13 1.57 2.03
N ASN A 78 -8.33 2.29 3.14
CA ASN A 78 -7.27 2.83 4.00
C ASN A 78 -6.85 1.87 5.12
N PHE A 79 -7.18 0.59 5.00
CA PHE A 79 -6.75 -0.41 5.98
C PHE A 79 -5.24 -0.56 6.01
N PHE A 80 -4.74 -1.05 7.13
CA PHE A 80 -3.31 -1.09 7.42
C PHE A 80 -2.85 -2.50 7.81
N TYR A 81 -1.73 -2.92 7.23
CA TYR A 81 -1.02 -4.14 7.60
C TYR A 81 0.43 -3.84 7.99
N LYS A 82 0.90 -4.46 9.09
CA LYS A 82 2.26 -4.24 9.61
C LYS A 82 3.37 -4.45 8.58
N GLU A 83 3.22 -5.45 7.71
CA GLU A 83 4.21 -5.80 6.69
C GLU A 83 4.10 -4.95 5.41
N TYR A 84 2.88 -4.57 5.01
CA TYR A 84 2.60 -3.95 3.70
C TYR A 84 2.35 -2.44 3.78
N GLY A 85 2.03 -1.90 4.96
CA GLY A 85 1.45 -0.58 5.09
C GLY A 85 -0.01 -0.57 4.63
N THR A 86 -0.44 0.55 4.06
CA THR A 86 -1.74 0.68 3.38
C THR A 86 -1.64 0.29 1.91
N PRO A 87 -2.75 -0.03 1.22
CA PRO A 87 -2.73 -0.29 -0.22
C PRO A 87 -2.03 0.79 -1.05
N LEU A 88 -2.33 2.05 -0.77
CA LEU A 88 -1.72 3.19 -1.46
C LEU A 88 -0.21 3.25 -1.19
N PHE A 89 0.20 3.13 0.07
CA PHE A 89 1.63 3.09 0.42
C PHE A 89 2.35 1.95 -0.29
N TYR A 90 1.75 0.75 -0.31
CA TYR A 90 2.34 -0.40 -0.97
C TYR A 90 2.49 -0.18 -2.49
N ALA A 91 1.51 0.44 -3.15
CA ALA A 91 1.61 0.79 -4.56
C ALA A 91 2.76 1.79 -4.83
N ILE A 92 2.84 2.87 -4.04
CA ILE A 92 3.86 3.92 -4.20
C ILE A 92 5.26 3.35 -3.92
N LYS A 93 5.46 2.64 -2.81
CA LYS A 93 6.74 2.01 -2.44
C LYS A 93 7.28 1.08 -3.53
N ASN A 94 6.40 0.40 -4.25
CA ASN A 94 6.75 -0.50 -5.35
C ASN A 94 6.69 0.18 -6.73
N LYS A 95 6.67 1.52 -6.78
CA LYS A 95 6.64 2.34 -8.01
C LYS A 95 5.48 2.03 -8.96
N LYS A 96 4.37 1.53 -8.42
CA LYS A 96 3.14 1.20 -9.17
C LYS A 96 2.25 2.44 -9.28
N PHE A 97 2.79 3.50 -9.85
CA PHE A 97 2.20 4.84 -9.82
C PHE A 97 0.81 4.92 -10.46
N GLN A 98 0.56 4.19 -11.55
CA GLN A 98 -0.79 4.17 -12.15
C GLN A 98 -1.82 3.50 -11.23
N ILE A 99 -1.41 2.46 -10.48
CA ILE A 99 -2.25 1.82 -9.45
C ILE A 99 -2.41 2.75 -8.25
N ALA A 100 -1.38 3.49 -7.86
CA ALA A 100 -1.48 4.49 -6.81
C ALA A 100 -2.51 5.57 -7.18
N ASN A 101 -2.46 6.12 -8.40
CA ASN A 101 -3.47 7.04 -8.92
C ASN A 101 -4.88 6.45 -8.87
N PHE A 102 -5.05 5.23 -9.38
CA PHE A 102 -6.32 4.52 -9.30
C PHE A 102 -6.85 4.39 -7.85
N LEU A 103 -5.99 4.05 -6.88
CA LEU A 103 -6.38 3.94 -5.48
C LEU A 103 -6.81 5.31 -4.91
N MET A 104 -6.13 6.39 -5.27
CA MET A 104 -6.46 7.75 -4.83
C MET A 104 -7.79 8.23 -5.43
N ASP A 105 -8.04 7.94 -6.70
CA ASP A 105 -9.33 8.18 -7.36
C ASP A 105 -10.49 7.41 -6.67
N ASN A 106 -10.17 6.33 -5.96
CA ASN A 106 -11.11 5.52 -5.17
C ASN A 106 -11.07 5.85 -3.65
N GLY A 107 -10.54 7.02 -3.27
CA GLY A 107 -10.62 7.52 -1.89
C GLY A 107 -9.51 7.04 -0.95
N ALA A 108 -8.40 6.51 -1.50
CA ALA A 108 -7.24 6.19 -0.68
C ALA A 108 -6.56 7.46 -0.18
N LEU A 109 -6.31 7.50 1.12
CA LEU A 109 -5.67 8.61 1.80
C LEU A 109 -4.17 8.36 1.90
N ILE A 110 -3.41 9.36 1.49
CA ILE A 110 -1.95 9.38 1.64
C ILE A 110 -1.53 9.52 3.11
N ASN A 111 -2.29 10.30 3.88
CA ASN A 111 -2.03 10.61 5.27
C ASN A 111 -3.14 10.01 6.14
N ILE A 112 -2.85 8.87 6.77
CA ILE A 112 -3.77 8.20 7.69
C ILE A 112 -3.27 8.42 9.11
N ARG A 113 -4.16 8.92 9.97
CA ARG A 113 -3.93 9.05 11.41
C ARG A 113 -4.48 7.80 12.07
N PHE A 114 -3.65 7.08 12.82
CA PHE A 114 -4.10 5.97 13.65
C PHE A 114 -4.12 6.46 15.09
N GLU A 115 -5.31 6.55 15.68
CA GLU A 115 -5.43 6.78 17.11
C GLU A 115 -5.13 5.45 17.82
N SER A 116 -4.11 5.43 18.67
CA SER A 116 -3.88 4.32 19.61
C SER A 116 -4.09 4.83 21.03
N GLU A 117 -4.51 3.95 21.93
CA GLU A 117 -4.97 4.28 23.29
C GLU A 117 -3.96 5.07 24.15
N ASN A 118 -2.67 5.14 23.76
CA ASN A 118 -1.64 5.86 24.52
C ASN A 118 -0.79 6.85 23.70
N THR A 119 -1.01 6.98 22.39
CA THR A 119 -0.34 7.96 21.52
C THR A 119 -1.12 8.14 20.22
N VAL A 120 -1.40 9.38 19.83
CA VAL A 120 -1.83 9.71 18.45
C VAL A 120 -0.61 9.57 17.55
N GLU A 121 -0.31 8.35 17.12
CA GLU A 121 0.75 8.12 16.14
C GLU A 121 0.17 8.35 14.74
N THR A 122 0.54 9.47 14.13
CA THR A 122 0.36 9.62 12.68
C THR A 122 1.30 8.61 12.00
N LYS A 123 0.86 7.36 11.80
CA LYS A 123 1.54 6.38 10.95
C LYS A 123 1.22 6.67 9.50
N GLY A 124 1.61 7.86 9.06
CA GLY A 124 1.53 8.26 7.67
C GLY A 124 2.56 7.54 6.82
N PHE A 125 2.54 7.86 5.52
CA PHE A 125 3.51 7.45 4.51
C PHE A 125 4.98 7.39 5.02
N PHE A 126 5.37 8.32 5.88
CA PHE A 126 6.75 8.52 6.35
C PHE A 126 7.17 7.72 7.59
N TYR A 127 6.23 7.24 8.40
CA TYR A 127 6.55 6.30 9.49
C TYR A 127 7.27 5.06 8.91
N TYR A 128 6.89 4.65 7.69
CA TYR A 128 7.41 3.44 7.04
C TYR A 128 8.63 3.66 6.14
N PHE A 129 8.98 4.90 5.81
CA PHE A 129 10.28 5.23 5.25
C PHE A 129 11.37 5.42 6.32
N GLY A 130 11.04 5.12 7.59
CA GLY A 130 12.01 5.18 8.69
C GLY A 130 12.32 6.60 9.15
N ILE A 131 11.49 7.58 8.80
CA ILE A 131 11.77 8.98 9.16
C ILE A 131 11.56 9.23 10.67
N ASN A 132 10.83 8.37 11.39
CA ASN A 132 10.64 8.52 12.83
C ASN A 132 11.42 7.60 13.78
N THR A 133 12.24 6.65 13.31
CA THR A 133 13.18 5.97 14.23
C THR A 133 14.34 5.32 13.48
N ILE A 134 15.54 5.77 13.82
CA ILE A 134 16.81 5.08 13.64
C ILE A 134 16.69 3.65 14.21
N ASP A 135 16.74 2.64 13.33
CA ASP A 135 17.55 1.43 13.56
C ASP A 135 17.84 0.77 12.20
N CYS A 136 18.76 1.38 11.45
CA CYS A 136 19.18 0.91 10.14
C CYS A 136 20.29 -0.15 10.28
N ASN A 137 20.01 -1.30 10.88
CA ASN A 137 20.88 -2.48 10.81
C ASN A 137 20.63 -3.32 9.54
N MET A 138 20.64 -2.67 8.37
CA MET A 138 20.80 -3.35 7.08
C MET A 138 21.77 -2.55 6.20
N SER A 139 23.06 -2.76 6.44
CA SER A 139 24.18 -2.05 5.80
C SER A 139 24.34 -2.31 4.29
N GLU A 140 23.55 -3.19 3.68
CA GLU A 140 23.72 -3.56 2.25
C GLU A 140 22.58 -3.10 1.33
N LYS A 141 21.56 -2.37 1.80
CA LYS A 141 20.43 -1.89 0.96
C LYS A 141 20.12 -0.40 1.05
N LYS A 142 21.02 0.40 1.63
CA LYS A 142 20.78 1.82 1.89
C LYS A 142 20.58 2.62 0.59
N SER A 143 21.33 2.34 -0.48
CA SER A 143 21.20 3.06 -1.77
C SER A 143 19.86 2.82 -2.46
N ASP A 144 19.39 1.57 -2.49
CA ASP A 144 18.11 1.22 -3.13
C ASP A 144 16.93 1.78 -2.33
N ILE A 145 17.02 1.77 -0.99
CA ILE A 145 16.03 2.40 -0.12
C ILE A 145 16.00 3.92 -0.36
N ILE A 146 17.16 4.57 -0.45
CA ILE A 146 17.27 6.02 -0.72
C ILE A 146 16.69 6.37 -2.09
N GLN A 147 17.08 5.67 -3.16
CA GLN A 147 16.56 5.92 -4.51
C GLN A 147 15.04 5.71 -4.60
N ASN A 148 14.52 4.71 -3.86
CA ASN A 148 13.08 4.49 -3.78
C ASN A 148 12.36 5.63 -3.06
N VAL A 149 12.99 6.28 -2.08
CA VAL A 149 12.41 7.43 -1.37
C VAL A 149 12.33 8.65 -2.29
N ASP A 150 13.39 8.93 -3.06
CA ASP A 150 13.41 10.07 -3.99
C ASP A 150 12.32 9.95 -5.07
N ASP A 151 12.21 8.79 -5.73
CA ASP A 151 11.17 8.54 -6.74
C ASP A 151 9.76 8.68 -6.15
N CYS A 152 9.58 8.27 -4.90
CA CYS A 152 8.33 8.43 -4.18
C CYS A 152 8.02 9.91 -3.90
N ILE A 153 8.99 10.69 -3.40
CA ILE A 153 8.84 12.12 -3.14
C ILE A 153 8.52 12.88 -4.43
N HIS A 154 9.21 12.56 -5.52
CA HIS A 154 8.96 13.13 -6.84
C HIS A 154 7.54 12.88 -7.33
N TYR A 155 7.10 11.63 -7.27
CA TYR A 155 5.73 11.28 -7.64
C TYR A 155 4.71 12.07 -6.82
N LEU A 156 4.97 12.17 -5.52
CA LEU A 156 4.11 12.86 -4.57
C LEU A 156 4.01 14.38 -4.83
N LEU A 157 5.13 15.01 -5.15
CA LEU A 157 5.19 16.42 -5.56
C LEU A 157 4.44 16.66 -6.88
N ASN A 158 4.69 15.84 -7.90
CA ASN A 158 4.11 16.01 -9.23
C ASN A 158 2.59 15.81 -9.27
N ASN A 159 2.00 15.15 -8.27
CA ASN A 159 0.56 14.95 -8.16
C ASN A 159 -0.12 15.95 -7.20
N ASN A 160 0.57 17.05 -6.84
CA ASN A 160 0.04 18.14 -6.01
C ASN A 160 -0.55 17.67 -4.67
N PHE A 161 0.05 16.65 -4.04
CA PHE A 161 -0.41 16.23 -2.73
C PHE A 161 -0.08 17.28 -1.68
N ASN A 162 -1.11 17.76 -0.97
CA ASN A 162 -0.91 18.58 0.21
C ASN A 162 -0.32 17.72 1.33
N PHE A 163 0.95 17.99 1.63
CA PHE A 163 1.61 17.47 2.82
C PHE A 163 1.30 18.38 4.01
N SER A 164 1.14 17.80 5.20
CA SER A 164 1.13 18.64 6.40
C SER A 164 2.54 19.21 6.63
N THR A 165 2.62 20.33 7.32
CA THR A 165 3.89 20.99 7.63
C THR A 165 4.84 20.04 8.39
N GLU A 166 4.30 19.16 9.23
CA GLU A 166 5.06 18.10 9.90
C GLU A 166 5.71 17.15 8.89
N VAL A 167 4.96 16.74 7.87
CA VAL A 167 5.44 15.83 6.84
C VAL A 167 6.51 16.48 5.96
N ILE A 168 6.32 17.75 5.59
CA ILE A 168 7.32 18.52 4.84
C ILE A 168 8.61 18.68 5.65
N ASN A 169 8.50 18.95 6.96
CA ASN A 169 9.66 19.06 7.85
C ASN A 169 10.42 17.73 7.98
N GLU A 170 9.71 16.62 8.08
CA GLU A 170 10.32 15.28 8.09
C GLU A 170 11.01 14.93 6.75
N LEU A 171 10.42 15.32 5.62
CA LEU A 171 11.04 15.23 4.29
C LEU A 171 12.35 16.03 4.20
N ILE A 172 12.36 17.26 4.72
CA ILE A 172 13.55 18.13 4.74
C ILE A 172 14.66 17.52 5.61
N LYS A 173 14.33 17.00 6.80
CA LYS A 173 15.30 16.34 7.69
C LYS A 173 15.96 15.12 7.02
N TYR A 174 15.18 14.33 6.30
CA TYR A 174 15.70 13.18 5.55
C TYR A 174 16.62 13.61 4.40
N ASN A 175 16.22 14.65 3.65
CA ASN A 175 16.90 15.11 2.45
C ASN A 175 18.17 15.97 2.72
N ASN A 176 18.28 16.61 3.89
CA ASN A 176 19.51 17.31 4.32
C ASN A 176 20.74 16.39 4.41
N ASN A 177 20.58 15.08 4.35
CA ASN A 177 21.68 14.12 4.28
C ASN A 177 22.13 13.79 2.84
N ASN A 178 21.40 14.19 1.78
CA ASN A 178 21.56 13.68 0.41
C ASN A 178 21.70 14.73 -0.72
N ASN A 179 21.86 16.04 -0.43
CA ASN A 179 22.22 17.08 -1.41
C ASN A 179 21.41 17.08 -2.73
N ASN A 180 20.11 17.36 -2.71
CA ASN A 180 19.33 17.57 -3.94
C ASN A 180 18.31 18.72 -3.88
N ASN A 181 18.09 19.38 -5.03
CA ASN A 181 17.32 20.62 -5.25
C ASN A 181 15.81 20.57 -4.91
N TYR A 182 15.27 19.44 -4.44
CA TYR A 182 13.82 19.23 -4.21
C TYR A 182 13.25 19.99 -3.00
N ILE A 183 14.12 20.46 -2.11
CA ILE A 183 13.72 21.26 -0.95
C ILE A 183 13.10 22.59 -1.41
N LEU A 184 13.57 23.21 -2.49
CA LEU A 184 12.99 24.47 -2.99
C LEU A 184 11.60 24.29 -3.61
N GLU A 185 11.33 23.18 -4.29
CA GLU A 185 10.00 22.90 -4.87
C GLU A 185 8.95 22.62 -3.79
N LEU A 186 9.34 21.94 -2.69
CA LEU A 186 8.49 21.73 -1.51
C LEU A 186 8.04 23.06 -0.86
N TYR A 187 8.91 24.09 -0.86
CA TYR A 187 8.60 25.42 -0.30
C TYR A 187 7.70 26.28 -1.19
N LEU A 188 7.69 26.05 -2.52
CA LEU A 188 6.89 26.84 -3.47
C LEU A 188 5.45 26.34 -3.63
N MET A 189 5.14 25.16 -3.09
CA MET A 189 3.81 24.54 -3.13
C MET A 189 2.99 24.71 -1.84
N CYS A 190 3.55 25.35 -0.81
CA CYS A 190 2.84 25.77 0.41
C CYS A 190 2.35 27.21 0.30
#